data_AF-A0A5B7B7W4-F1
#
_entry.id   AF-A0A5B7B7W4-F1
#
_cell.length_a   1.000
_cell.length_b   1.000
_cell.length_c   1.000
_cell.angle_alpha   90.00
_cell.angle_beta   90.00
_cell.angle_gamma   90.00
#
_symmetry.space_group_name_H-M   'P 1'
#
loop_
_entity.id
_entity.type
_entity.pdbx_description
1 polymer ?
#
loop_
_entity_poly.entity_id
_entity_poly.type
_entity_poly.pdbx_seq_one_letter_code
_entity_poly.pdbx_strand_id
1 'polypeptide(L)'
;MASEQKNSGTSTLKPRKATWTTDFHEIFVDLCLEQTLKGNKPGTHFTKEGWRNIEESFYKKAGLRYDKKQLKNHWDATKEQWKTWCKLISTNSMKWDPNTRKFGASEEDWANYIQ
;
A
#
# COMPACT_ATOMS: atom_id res chain seq x y z
N MET A 1 -34.55 -20.50 40.15
CA MET A 1 -33.18 -21.08 40.15
C MET A 1 -32.68 -21.16 38.71
N ALA A 2 -31.50 -20.58 38.50
CA ALA A 2 -30.51 -20.78 37.44
C ALA A 2 -30.96 -20.96 35.98
N SER A 3 -30.74 -19.91 35.22
CA SER A 3 -30.36 -19.92 33.81
C SER A 3 -29.06 -20.69 33.57
N GLU A 4 -28.95 -21.47 32.49
CA GLU A 4 -27.67 -21.92 31.94
C GLU A 4 -27.50 -21.45 30.50
N GLN A 5 -26.54 -20.53 30.33
CA GLN A 5 -25.88 -20.25 29.07
C GLN A 5 -24.91 -21.41 28.75
N LYS A 6 -24.82 -21.82 27.49
CA LYS A 6 -23.56 -22.38 26.96
C LYS A 6 -23.01 -21.52 25.83
N ASN A 7 -21.86 -20.98 26.19
CA ASN A 7 -20.92 -20.11 25.52
C ASN A 7 -20.37 -20.75 24.22
N SER A 8 -20.61 -20.13 23.06
CA SER A 8 -19.79 -20.36 21.86
C SER A 8 -18.95 -19.13 21.65
N GLY A 9 -17.75 -19.15 22.25
CA GLY A 9 -16.78 -18.07 22.14
C GLY A 9 -16.34 -17.92 20.69
N THR A 10 -16.81 -16.87 20.01
CA THR A 10 -16.18 -16.37 18.80
C THR A 10 -14.82 -15.82 19.19
N SER A 11 -13.77 -16.65 19.06
CA SER A 11 -12.40 -16.19 19.17
C SER A 11 -12.16 -15.17 18.06
N THR A 12 -12.17 -13.89 18.42
CA THR A 12 -11.75 -12.79 17.56
C THR A 12 -10.25 -12.92 17.33
N LEU A 13 -9.87 -13.72 16.32
CA LEU A 13 -8.50 -13.77 15.83
C LEU A 13 -8.13 -12.36 15.42
N LYS A 14 -7.19 -11.74 16.16
CA LYS A 14 -6.59 -10.47 15.75
C LYS A 14 -6.10 -10.64 14.31
N PRO A 15 -6.54 -9.79 13.36
CA PRO A 15 -6.10 -9.92 11.97
C PRO A 15 -4.57 -9.87 11.94
N ARG A 16 -3.95 -10.91 11.38
CA ARG A 16 -2.50 -10.94 11.20
C ARG A 16 -2.08 -9.68 10.45
N LYS A 17 -1.06 -8.98 10.94
CA LYS A 17 -0.51 -7.80 10.24
C LYS A 17 -0.11 -8.24 8.82
N ALA A 18 -0.45 -7.42 7.82
CA ALA A 18 -0.02 -7.65 6.45
C ALA A 18 1.50 -7.44 6.33
N THR A 19 2.16 -8.26 5.51
CA THR A 19 3.61 -8.23 5.30
C THR A 19 3.89 -7.91 3.84
N TRP A 20 4.28 -6.67 3.55
CA TRP A 20 4.52 -6.23 2.18
C TRP A 20 6.00 -6.37 1.82
N THR A 21 6.33 -7.41 1.06
CA THR A 21 7.63 -7.53 0.38
C THR A 21 7.66 -6.67 -0.88
N THR A 22 8.85 -6.44 -1.46
CA THR A 22 8.99 -5.75 -2.74
C THR A 22 8.13 -6.42 -3.82
N ASP A 23 8.23 -7.74 -3.96
CA ASP A 23 7.46 -8.51 -4.95
C ASP A 23 5.94 -8.34 -4.76
N PHE A 24 5.45 -8.39 -3.52
CA PHE A 24 4.03 -8.19 -3.24
C PHE A 24 3.58 -6.75 -3.48
N HIS A 25 4.44 -5.78 -3.20
CA HIS A 25 4.17 -4.39 -3.51
C HIS A 25 4.08 -4.17 -5.03
N GLU A 26 5.00 -4.72 -5.82
CA GLU A 26 4.98 -4.64 -7.28
C GLU A 26 3.70 -5.25 -7.87
N ILE A 27 3.37 -6.49 -7.47
CA ILE A 27 2.11 -7.15 -7.88
C ILE A 27 0.91 -6.28 -7.55
N PHE A 28 0.87 -5.69 -6.35
CA PHE A 28 -0.23 -4.84 -5.93
C PHE A 28 -0.36 -3.56 -6.76
N VAL A 29 0.75 -2.86 -7.01
CA VAL A 29 0.78 -1.63 -7.81
C VAL A 29 0.34 -1.92 -9.24
N ASP A 30 0.81 -3.02 -9.84
CA ASP A 30 0.39 -3.44 -11.18
C ASP A 30 -1.13 -3.69 -11.26
N LEU A 31 -1.70 -4.35 -10.26
CA LEU A 31 -3.15 -4.58 -10.18
C LEU A 31 -3.93 -3.27 -10.01
N CYS A 32 -3.42 -2.35 -9.20
CA CYS A 32 -3.99 -1.02 -9.05
C CYS A 32 -3.97 -0.24 -10.37
N LEU A 33 -2.87 -0.32 -11.12
CA LEU A 33 -2.74 0.29 -12.44
C LEU A 33 -3.72 -0.33 -13.44
N GLU A 34 -3.78 -1.66 -13.51
CA GLU A 34 -4.69 -2.40 -14.40
C GLU A 34 -6.14 -2.00 -14.16
N GLN A 35 -6.60 -1.96 -12.91
CA GLN A 35 -7.97 -1.54 -12.60
C GLN A 35 -8.22 -0.06 -12.88
N THR A 36 -7.21 0.80 -12.71
CA THR A 36 -7.32 2.22 -13.08
C THR A 36 -7.53 2.37 -14.58
N LEU A 37 -6.74 1.66 -15.40
CA LEU A 37 -6.88 1.66 -16.86
C LEU A 37 -8.21 1.09 -17.34
N LYS A 38 -8.80 0.15 -16.59
CA LYS A 38 -10.15 -0.39 -16.83
C LYS A 38 -11.28 0.56 -16.41
N GLY A 39 -10.99 1.75 -15.92
CA GLY A 39 -11.99 2.72 -15.48
C GLY A 39 -12.58 2.43 -14.09
N ASN A 40 -12.06 1.45 -13.36
CA ASN A 40 -12.51 1.12 -12.00
C ASN A 40 -11.98 2.10 -10.93
N LYS A 41 -11.44 3.24 -11.35
CA LYS A 41 -11.02 4.34 -10.49
C LYS A 41 -11.37 5.70 -11.15
N PRO A 42 -12.67 6.01 -11.32
CA PRO A 42 -13.11 7.19 -12.08
C PRO A 42 -12.78 8.53 -11.38
N GLY A 43 -12.46 8.49 -10.08
CA GLY A 43 -12.03 9.66 -9.33
C GLY A 43 -10.83 9.35 -8.43
N THR A 44 -10.90 9.77 -7.18
CA THR A 44 -9.80 9.59 -6.21
C THR A 44 -9.69 8.16 -5.67
N HIS A 45 -10.77 7.37 -5.73
CA HIS A 45 -10.86 6.03 -5.13
C HIS A 45 -11.27 4.96 -6.14
N PHE A 46 -10.87 3.71 -5.88
CA PHE A 46 -11.36 2.56 -6.63
C PHE A 46 -12.82 2.28 -6.32
N THR A 47 -13.58 1.84 -7.33
CA THR A 47 -14.95 1.36 -7.20
C THR A 47 -15.01 0.11 -6.31
N LYS A 48 -16.23 -0.28 -5.89
CA LYS A 48 -16.42 -1.54 -5.15
C LYS A 48 -15.93 -2.73 -5.95
N GLU A 49 -16.18 -2.74 -7.26
CA GLU A 49 -15.71 -3.75 -8.19
C GLU A 49 -14.19 -3.73 -8.36
N GLY A 50 -13.59 -2.55 -8.53
CA GLY A 50 -12.13 -2.40 -8.61
C GLY A 50 -11.42 -3.02 -7.40
N TRP A 51 -11.89 -2.74 -6.19
CA TRP A 51 -11.33 -3.36 -4.98
C TRP A 51 -11.50 -4.88 -4.95
N ARG A 52 -12.67 -5.40 -5.34
CA ARG A 52 -12.92 -6.85 -5.40
C ARG A 52 -11.96 -7.52 -6.38
N ASN A 53 -11.78 -6.94 -7.57
CA ASN A 53 -10.89 -7.46 -8.59
C ASN A 53 -9.42 -7.45 -8.14
N ILE A 54 -8.98 -6.38 -7.46
CA ILE A 54 -7.63 -6.29 -6.87
C ILE A 54 -7.45 -7.39 -5.82
N GLU A 55 -8.39 -7.56 -4.90
CA GLU A 55 -8.31 -8.57 -3.84
C GLU A 55 -8.22 -10.00 -4.40
N GLU A 56 -9.11 -10.35 -5.33
CA GLU A 56 -9.11 -11.68 -5.97
C GLU A 56 -7.83 -11.94 -6.78
N SER A 57 -7.38 -10.95 -7.54
CA SER A 57 -6.20 -11.10 -8.40
C SER A 57 -4.91 -11.10 -7.59
N PHE A 58 -4.84 -10.30 -6.52
CA PHE A 58 -3.71 -10.30 -5.61
C PHE A 58 -3.56 -11.66 -4.96
N TYR A 59 -4.65 -12.27 -4.48
CA TYR A 59 -4.59 -13.63 -3.97
C TYR A 59 -4.10 -14.63 -5.02
N LYS A 60 -4.62 -14.57 -6.24
CA LYS A 60 -4.21 -15.49 -7.32
C LYS A 60 -2.72 -15.37 -7.66
N LYS A 61 -2.17 -14.16 -7.63
CA LYS A 61 -0.76 -13.90 -8.00
C LYS A 61 0.21 -14.10 -6.84
N ALA A 62 -0.12 -13.62 -5.64
CA ALA A 62 0.75 -13.65 -4.46
C ALA A 62 0.53 -14.88 -3.57
N GLY A 63 -0.54 -15.65 -3.79
CA GLY A 63 -0.91 -16.81 -2.95
C GLY A 63 -1.39 -16.44 -1.53
N LEU A 64 -1.50 -15.15 -1.23
CA LEU A 64 -1.76 -14.64 0.12
C LEU A 64 -3.08 -13.85 0.17
N ARG A 65 -3.88 -14.13 1.19
CA ARG A 65 -5.14 -13.42 1.43
C ARG A 65 -4.90 -12.21 2.32
N TYR A 66 -5.08 -11.03 1.74
CA TYR A 66 -5.25 -9.79 2.48
C TYR A 66 -6.69 -9.34 2.44
N ASP A 67 -7.17 -8.84 3.56
CA ASP A 67 -8.46 -8.19 3.61
C ASP A 67 -8.40 -6.82 2.92
N LYS A 68 -9.56 -6.31 2.56
CA LYS A 68 -9.70 -5.01 1.91
C LYS A 68 -9.10 -3.85 2.71
N LYS A 69 -9.09 -3.91 4.05
CA LYS A 69 -8.52 -2.86 4.91
C LYS A 69 -7.00 -2.84 4.79
N GLN A 70 -6.35 -4.00 4.78
CA GLN A 70 -4.91 -4.13 4.59
C GLN A 70 -4.48 -3.57 3.23
N LEU A 71 -5.19 -3.92 2.15
CA LEU A 71 -4.92 -3.40 0.80
C LEU A 71 -5.11 -1.88 0.71
N LYS A 72 -6.19 -1.35 1.31
CA LYS A 72 -6.42 0.10 1.37
C LYS A 72 -5.35 0.85 2.14
N ASN A 73 -4.98 0.36 3.31
CA ASN A 73 -3.93 0.96 4.13
C ASN A 73 -2.61 1.00 3.35
N HIS A 74 -2.27 -0.06 2.62
CA HIS A 74 -1.08 -0.10 1.79
C HIS A 74 -1.14 0.86 0.62
N TRP A 75 -2.29 0.98 -0.05
CA TRP A 75 -2.50 1.99 -1.10
C TRP A 75 -2.30 3.41 -0.58
N ASP A 76 -2.86 3.73 0.59
CA ASP A 76 -2.69 5.05 1.19
C ASP A 76 -1.23 5.33 1.57
N ALA A 77 -0.54 4.37 2.19
CA ALA A 77 0.89 4.47 2.48
C ALA A 77 1.73 4.64 1.20
N THR A 78 1.43 3.88 0.14
CA THR A 78 2.12 3.96 -1.15
C THR A 78 1.99 5.36 -1.77
N LYS A 79 0.78 5.96 -1.73
CA LYS A 79 0.60 7.34 -2.21
C LYS A 79 1.40 8.36 -1.42
N GLU A 80 1.47 8.24 -0.10
CA GLU A 80 2.25 9.16 0.74
C GLU A 80 3.76 9.02 0.48
N GLN A 81 4.24 7.79 0.31
CA GLN A 81 5.62 7.53 -0.12
C GLN A 81 5.90 8.12 -1.51
N TRP A 82 4.98 7.95 -2.46
CA TRP A 82 5.12 8.53 -3.80
C TRP A 82 5.14 10.06 -3.78
N LYS A 83 4.29 10.71 -2.98
CA LYS A 83 4.32 12.17 -2.80
C LYS A 83 5.66 12.64 -2.24
N THR A 84 6.15 11.95 -1.21
CA THR A 84 7.46 12.22 -0.60
C THR A 84 8.57 12.07 -1.63
N TRP A 85 8.54 10.98 -2.40
CA TRP A 85 9.47 10.72 -3.49
C TRP A 85 9.47 11.85 -4.53
N CYS A 86 8.30 12.23 -5.04
CA CYS A 86 8.16 13.33 -6.00
C CYS A 86 8.73 14.65 -5.47
N LYS A 87 8.49 14.97 -4.19
CA LYS A 87 9.05 16.16 -3.55
C LYS A 87 10.58 16.10 -3.49
N LEU A 88 11.14 14.95 -3.10
CA LEU A 88 12.59 14.76 -3.01
C LEU A 88 13.28 14.92 -4.37
N ILE A 89 12.79 14.23 -5.41
CA ILE A 89 13.41 14.31 -6.75
C ILE A 89 13.21 15.68 -7.41
N SER A 90 12.21 16.45 -7.00
CA SER A 90 12.00 17.83 -7.48
C SER A 90 12.87 18.86 -6.76
N THR A 91 13.55 18.47 -5.67
CA THR A 91 14.38 19.38 -4.89
C THR A 91 15.82 19.34 -5.39
N ASN A 92 16.32 20.46 -5.92
CA ASN A 92 17.67 20.54 -6.49
C ASN A 92 18.79 20.17 -5.50
N SER A 93 18.63 20.48 -4.20
CA SER A 93 19.62 20.12 -3.17
C SER A 93 19.75 18.61 -2.96
N MET A 94 18.69 17.84 -3.25
CA MET A 94 18.70 16.39 -3.12
C MET A 94 19.50 15.70 -4.24
N LYS A 95 19.80 16.43 -5.33
CA LYS A 95 20.69 15.98 -6.43
C LYS A 95 20.37 14.56 -6.91
N TRP A 96 19.09 14.28 -7.19
CA TRP A 96 18.68 12.98 -7.72
C TRP A 96 19.30 12.72 -9.10
N ASP A 97 20.00 11.59 -9.24
CA ASP A 97 20.54 11.13 -10.52
C ASP A 97 19.69 9.96 -11.07
N PRO A 98 18.98 10.15 -12.21
CA PRO A 98 18.14 9.11 -12.79
C PRO A 98 18.94 7.93 -13.38
N ASN A 99 20.23 8.12 -13.71
CA ASN A 99 21.05 7.06 -14.29
C ASN A 99 21.53 6.08 -13.23
N THR A 100 22.03 6.59 -12.10
CA THR A 100 22.50 5.76 -10.98
C THR A 100 21.39 5.41 -9.99
N ARG A 101 20.22 6.05 -10.11
CA ARG A 101 19.08 5.94 -9.20
C ARG A 101 19.47 6.25 -7.74
N LYS A 102 20.27 7.30 -7.53
CA LYS A 102 20.77 7.71 -6.22
C LYS A 102 20.63 9.21 -5.99
N PHE A 103 20.51 9.61 -4.73
CA PHE A 103 20.63 10.99 -4.31
C PHE A 103 22.11 11.33 -4.09
N GLY A 104 22.55 12.46 -4.64
CA GLY A 104 23.88 13.04 -4.39
C GLY A 104 23.91 14.06 -3.24
N ALA A 105 22.83 14.13 -2.46
CA ALA A 105 22.72 15.01 -1.29
C ALA A 105 23.75 14.62 -0.22
N SER A 106 24.39 15.62 0.38
CA SER A 106 25.24 15.43 1.56
C SER A 106 24.40 15.23 2.83
N GLU A 107 25.03 14.78 3.92
CA GLU A 107 24.36 14.71 5.24
C GLU A 107 23.82 16.08 5.69
N GLU A 108 24.51 17.18 5.36
CA GLU A 108 24.05 18.55 5.62
C GLU A 108 22.81 18.89 4.80
N ASP A 109 22.77 18.50 3.52
CA ASP A 109 21.60 18.69 2.67
C ASP A 109 20.36 17.95 3.24
N TRP A 110 20.56 16.72 3.75
CA TRP A 110 19.51 15.93 4.41
C TRP A 110 19.04 16.56 5.73
N ALA A 111 19.96 17.03 6.57
CA ALA A 111 19.64 17.70 7.84
C ALA A 111 18.80 18.96 7.62
N ASN A 112 19.15 19.77 6.61
CA ASN A 112 18.40 20.97 6.24
C ASN A 112 17.00 20.67 5.69
N TYR A 113 16.80 19.51 5.06
CA TYR A 113 15.49 19.13 4.50
C TYR A 113 14.51 18.57 5.54
N ILE A 114 15.02 17.96 6.61
CA ILE A 114 14.19 17.32 7.68
C ILE A 114 13.73 18.36 8.72
N GLN A 115 14.35 19.54 8.75
CA GLN A 115 14.06 20.63 9.68
C GLN A 115 12.74 21.34 9.37
#